data_AF-A0A7C7IZI4-F1
#
_entry.id   AF-A0A7C7IZI4-F1
#
_cell.length_a   1.000
_cell.length_b   1.000
_cell.length_c   1.000
_cell.angle_alpha   90.00
_cell.angle_beta   90.00
_cell.angle_gamma   90.00
#
_symmetry.space_group_name_H-M   'P 1'
#
loop_
_entity.id
_entity.type
_entity.pdbx_description
1 polymer ?
#
loop_
_entity_poly.entity_id
_entity_poly.type
_entity_poly.pdbx_seq_one_letter_code
_entity_poly.pdbx_strand_id
1 'polypeptide(L)' 'MKIHLATDHAGFALKEEIKKFLQENGHKVTDHGALEYNK' A
#
# COMPACT_ATOMS: atom_id res chain seq x y z
N MET A 1 11.91 -5.27 7.82
CA MET A 1 10.83 -6.27 7.67
C MET A 1 10.30 -6.23 6.24
N LYS A 2 9.88 -7.36 5.66
CA LYS A 2 9.21 -7.40 4.35
C LYS A 2 7.70 -7.38 4.59
N ILE A 3 6.99 -6.43 3.99
CA ILE A 3 5.55 -6.22 4.20
C ILE A 3 4.84 -6.25 2.85
N HIS A 4 3.79 -7.04 2.74
CA HIS A 4 2.96 -7.15 1.54
C HIS A 4 1.64 -6.41 1.76
N LEU A 5 1.28 -5.51 0.85
CA LEU A 5 0.02 -4.77 0.90
C LEU A 5 -0.86 -5.17 -0.28
N ALA A 6 -2.12 -5.43 0.01
CA ALA A 6 -3.16 -5.60 -0.99
C ALA A 6 -4.49 -5.06 -0.45
N THR A 7 -5.32 -4.50 -1.33
CA THR A 7 -6.64 -3.94 -0.98
C THR A 7 -7.54 -3.88 -2.22
N ASP A 8 -8.83 -3.64 -2.01
CA ASP A 8 -9.77 -3.35 -3.09
C ASP A 8 -9.85 -1.85 -3.40
N HIS A 9 -10.76 -1.45 -4.27
CA HIS A 9 -10.96 -0.04 -4.64
C HIS A 9 -11.25 0.88 -3.44
N ALA A 10 -11.95 0.39 -2.41
CA ALA A 10 -12.34 1.19 -1.26
C ALA A 10 -11.14 1.50 -0.35
N GLY A 11 -10.17 0.58 -0.25
CA GLY A 11 -8.99 0.75 0.59
C GLY A 11 -7.77 1.36 -0.13
N PHE A 12 -7.86 1.68 -1.42
CA PHE A 12 -6.73 2.19 -2.22
C PHE A 12 -6.04 3.40 -1.57
N ALA A 13 -6.80 4.43 -1.18
CA ALA A 13 -6.25 5.66 -0.62
C ALA A 13 -5.47 5.41 0.68
N LEU A 14 -6.05 4.65 1.61
CA LEU A 14 -5.40 4.31 2.87
C LEU A 14 -4.16 3.42 2.66
N LYS A 15 -4.21 2.48 1.72
CA LYS A 15 -3.07 1.62 1.39
C LYS A 15 -1.87 2.44 0.90
N GLU A 16 -2.08 3.46 0.05
CA GLU A 16 -0.98 4.33 -0.41
C GLU A 16 -0.39 5.17 0.75
N GLU A 17 -1.21 5.68 1.67
CA GLU A 17 -0.72 6.38 2.87
C GLU A 17 0.13 5.47 3.77
N ILE A 18 -0.36 4.25 4.05
CA ILE A 18 0.35 3.25 4.85
C ILE A 18 1.65 2.83 4.17
N LYS A 19 1.63 2.60 2.86
CA LYS A 19 2.82 2.24 2.06
C LYS A 19 3.91 3.29 2.21
N LYS A 20 3.56 4.58 2.08
CA LYS A 20 4.50 5.69 2.27
C LYS A 20 5.06 5.70 3.69
N PHE A 21 4.20 5.63 4.71
CA PHE A 21 4.61 5.59 6.11
C PHE A 21 5.60 4.44 6.38
N LEU A 22 5.30 3.23 5.90
CA LEU A 22 6.16 2.06 6.09
C LEU A 22 7.52 2.22 5.39
N GLN A 23 7.54 2.79 4.18
CA GLN A 23 8.78 3.05 3.44
C GLN A 23 9.64 4.10 4.15
N GLU A 24 9.04 5.18 4.66
CA GLU A 24 9.73 6.21 5.47
C GLU A 24 10.35 5.63 6.75
N ASN A 25 9.74 4.60 7.33
CA ASN A 25 10.27 3.86 8.49
C ASN A 25 11.29 2.76 8.10
N GLY A 26 11.76 2.72 6.85
CA GLY A 26 12.80 1.79 6.39
C GLY A 26 12.32 0.35 6.16
N HIS A 27 11.01 0.13 6.02
CA HIS A 27 10.46 -1.18 5.67
C HIS A 27 10.47 -1.40 4.15
N LYS A 28 10.66 -2.66 3.74
CA LYS A 28 10.53 -3.07 2.34
C LYS A 28 9.09 -3.47 2.07
N VAL A 29 8.39 -2.69 1.25
CA VAL A 29 6.98 -2.92 0.90
C VAL A 29 6.86 -3.50 -0.51
N THR A 30 6.07 -4.56 -0.67
CA THR A 30 5.62 -5.08 -1.96
C THR A 30 4.12 -4.86 -2.08
N ASP A 31 3.71 -4.16 -3.13
CA ASP A 31 2.33 -3.78 -3.38
C ASP A 31 1.72 -4.69 -4.45
N HIS A 32 0.70 -5.45 -4.09
CA HIS A 32 -0.03 -6.36 -4.98
C HIS A 32 -1.32 -5.73 -5.53
N GLY A 33 -1.57 -4.46 -5.21
CA GLY A 33 -2.72 -3.70 -5.69
C GLY A 33 -3.91 -3.69 -4.73
N ALA A 34 -4.99 -2.95 -4.99
CA ALA A 34 -5.27 -2.18 -6.20
C ALA A 34 -4.17 -1.17 -6.56
N LEU A 35 -3.72 -1.16 -7.81
CA LEU A 35 -2.64 -0.26 -8.28
C LEU A 35 -3.17 1.12 -8.69
N GLU A 36 -4.49 1.22 -8.87
CA GLU A 36 -5.18 2.43 -9.28
C GLU A 36 -6.48 2.58 -8.50
N TYR A 37 -6.89 3.82 -8.27
CA TYR A 37 -8.24 4.11 -7.80
C TYR A 37 -9.21 3.93 -8.97
N ASN A 38 -9.91 2.81 -8.98
CA ASN A 38 -11.02 2.59 -9.90
C ASN A 38 -12.33 2.71 -9.10
N LYS A 39 -13.21 3.63 -9.51
CA LYS A 39 -14.42 3.96 -8.77
C LYS A 39 -15.59 3.09 -9.20
#